data_AF-A0A1J8PS93-F1
#
_entry.id   AF-A0A1J8PS93-F1
#
_cell.length_a   1.000
_cell.length_b   1.000
_cell.length_c   1.000
_cell.angle_alpha   90.00
_cell.angle_beta   90.00
_cell.angle_gamma   90.00
#
_symmetry.space_group_name_H-M   'P 1'
#
loop_
_entity.id
_entity.type
_entity.pdbx_description
1 polymer ?
#
loop_
_entity_poly.entity_id
_entity_poly.type
_entity_poly.pdbx_seq_one_letter_code
_entity_poly.pdbx_strand_id
1 'polypeptide(L)'
;ASKTSAGKSYVVFGKTNGSAVDLSVIASGTGGFVINGENANDFSGYSVSSAGDVNGDGLDDLIVGAYYADPDSKSDAGKSYVVFGKTNGSAVNLS
;
A
#
# COMPACT_ATOMS: atom_id res chain seq x y z
N ALA A 1 15.37 8.52 -9.83
CA ALA A 1 15.64 7.10 -10.15
C ALA A 1 14.33 6.33 -9.96
N SER A 2 13.95 5.48 -10.92
CA SER A 2 12.82 4.56 -10.72
C SER A 2 13.16 3.66 -9.53
N LYS A 3 12.31 3.63 -8.50
CA LYS A 3 12.46 2.77 -7.32
C LYS A 3 12.17 1.32 -7.72
N THR A 4 13.06 0.69 -8.48
CA THR A 4 12.79 -0.58 -9.19
C THR A 4 12.55 -1.78 -8.27
N SER A 5 12.73 -1.66 -6.96
CA SER A 5 12.53 -2.77 -6.00
C SER A 5 11.90 -2.34 -4.67
N ALA A 6 11.19 -1.21 -4.60
CA ALA A 6 10.56 -0.77 -3.34
C ALA A 6 9.33 -1.60 -2.94
N GLY A 7 8.81 -2.40 -3.88
CA GLY A 7 7.54 -3.11 -3.72
C GLY A 7 6.35 -2.23 -4.10
N LYS A 8 5.29 -2.88 -4.56
CA LYS A 8 3.97 -2.27 -4.78
C LYS A 8 2.91 -3.19 -4.22
N SER A 9 1.98 -2.62 -3.48
CA SER A 9 0.75 -3.30 -3.04
C SER A 9 -0.45 -2.62 -3.69
N TYR A 10 -1.55 -3.34 -3.82
CA TYR A 10 -2.74 -2.87 -4.51
C TYR A 10 -3.95 -3.06 -3.62
N VAL A 11 -4.74 -2.00 -3.45
CA VAL A 11 -6.09 -2.08 -2.93
C VAL A 11 -7.03 -2.16 -4.12
N VAL A 12 -7.77 -3.26 -4.21
CA VAL A 12 -8.72 -3.53 -5.30
C VAL A 12 -10.12 -3.38 -4.75
N PHE A 13 -10.91 -2.48 -5.33
CA PHE A 13 -12.32 -2.35 -4.96
C PHE A 13 -13.11 -3.55 -5.49
N GLY A 14 -13.96 -4.09 -4.63
CA GLY A 14 -14.79 -5.24 -4.96
C GLY A 14 -15.67 -4.97 -6.18
N LYS A 15 -15.90 -6.02 -6.97
CA LYS A 15 -16.81 -5.99 -8.12
C LYS A 15 -17.69 -7.23 -8.12
N THR A 16 -18.88 -7.09 -8.69
CA THR A 16 -19.90 -8.16 -8.72
C THR A 16 -19.72 -9.13 -9.89
N ASN A 17 -18.91 -8.77 -10.88
CA ASN A 17 -18.59 -9.65 -12.01
C ASN A 17 -17.32 -10.48 -11.75
N GLY A 18 -17.24 -11.65 -12.40
CA GLY A 18 -16.09 -12.56 -12.29
C GLY A 18 -14.92 -12.26 -13.23
N SER A 19 -14.88 -11.09 -13.88
CA SER A 19 -13.78 -10.76 -14.80
C SER A 19 -12.45 -10.70 -14.05
N ALA A 20 -11.33 -10.90 -14.73
CA ALA A 20 -10.01 -10.67 -14.12
C ALA A 20 -9.84 -9.21 -13.68
N VAL A 21 -8.96 -8.98 -12.70
CA VAL A 21 -8.53 -7.63 -12.30
C VAL A 21 -7.17 -7.36 -12.92
N ASP A 22 -7.06 -6.27 -13.67
CA ASP A 22 -5.80 -5.82 -14.24
C ASP A 22 -5.15 -4.79 -13.30
N LEU A 23 -4.01 -5.15 -12.70
CA LEU A 23 -3.29 -4.29 -11.77
C LEU A 23 -2.73 -3.02 -12.43
N SER A 24 -2.55 -3.00 -13.75
CA SER A 24 -2.16 -1.78 -14.47
C SER A 24 -3.31 -0.76 -14.49
N VAL A 25 -4.56 -1.23 -14.58
CA VAL A 25 -5.76 -0.39 -14.48
C VAL A 25 -5.91 0.14 -13.05
N ILE A 26 -5.67 -0.68 -12.04
CA ILE A 26 -5.64 -0.23 -10.64
C ILE A 26 -4.54 0.82 -10.42
N ALA A 27 -3.34 0.61 -10.96
CA ALA A 27 -2.24 1.57 -10.88
C ALA A 27 -2.57 2.91 -11.56
N SER A 28 -3.46 2.90 -12.56
CA SER A 28 -3.97 4.11 -13.22
C SER A 28 -5.12 4.79 -12.45
N GLY A 29 -5.52 4.25 -11.30
CA GLY A 29 -6.53 4.83 -10.42
C GLY A 29 -7.97 4.45 -10.74
N THR A 30 -8.20 3.34 -11.45
CA THR A 30 -9.55 2.83 -11.73
C THR A 30 -9.80 1.54 -10.98
N GLY A 31 -10.90 1.46 -10.22
CA GLY A 31 -11.29 0.25 -9.49
C GLY A 31 -10.42 -0.08 -8.27
N GLY A 32 -9.64 0.89 -7.79
CA GLY A 32 -8.74 0.74 -6.66
C GLY A 32 -7.60 1.75 -6.70
N PHE A 33 -6.57 1.52 -5.89
CA PHE A 33 -5.35 2.33 -5.88
C PHE A 33 -4.10 1.50 -5.58
N VAL A 34 -2.95 2.04 -5.97
CA VAL A 34 -1.63 1.46 -5.69
C VAL A 34 -1.00 2.12 -4.46
N ILE A 35 -0.32 1.31 -3.65
CA ILE A 35 0.57 1.72 -2.56
C ILE A 35 2.00 1.46 -3.04
N ASN A 36 2.76 2.53 -3.29
CA ASN A 36 4.14 2.45 -3.72
C ASN A 36 5.06 2.45 -2.50
N GLY A 37 5.96 1.48 -2.43
CA GLY A 37 6.97 1.39 -1.37
C GLY A 37 7.92 2.59 -1.33
N GLU A 38 8.51 2.80 -0.15
CA GLU A 38 9.41 3.91 0.10
C GLU A 38 10.79 3.68 -0.53
N ASN A 39 11.59 2.71 -0.09
CA ASN A 39 12.92 2.46 -0.65
C ASN A 39 13.05 1.04 -1.17
N ALA A 40 13.98 0.88 -2.12
CA ALA A 40 14.33 -0.44 -2.64
C ALA A 40 14.87 -1.32 -1.51
N ASN A 41 14.43 -2.58 -1.46
CA ASN A 41 14.80 -3.54 -0.42
C ASN A 41 14.24 -3.26 0.98
N ASP A 42 13.24 -2.39 1.14
CA ASP A 42 12.49 -2.27 2.41
C ASP A 42 11.48 -3.43 2.58
N PHE A 43 11.19 -4.16 1.49
CA PHE A 43 10.21 -5.25 1.43
C PHE A 43 8.82 -4.82 1.93
N SER A 44 8.40 -3.61 1.52
CA SER A 44 7.06 -3.13 1.80
C SER A 44 6.00 -4.06 1.21
N GLY A 45 4.93 -4.31 1.98
CA GLY A 45 3.86 -5.23 1.59
C GLY A 45 4.14 -6.69 1.92
N TYR A 46 5.24 -7.01 2.63
CA TYR A 46 5.51 -8.37 3.11
C TYR A 46 4.40 -8.88 4.04
N SER A 47 3.85 -8.00 4.87
CA SER A 47 2.68 -8.25 5.70
C SER A 47 1.67 -7.13 5.57
N VAL A 48 0.39 -7.51 5.58
CA VAL A 48 -0.76 -6.59 5.57
C VAL A 48 -1.82 -7.06 6.54
N SER A 49 -2.47 -6.13 7.23
CA SER A 49 -3.63 -6.39 8.10
C SER A 49 -4.65 -5.27 7.98
N SER A 50 -5.91 -5.59 8.25
CA SER A 50 -6.90 -4.54 8.56
C SER A 50 -6.50 -3.83 9.85
N ALA A 51 -6.71 -2.52 9.88
CA ALA A 51 -6.56 -1.66 11.05
C ALA A 51 -7.91 -1.17 11.61
N GLY A 52 -9.01 -1.42 10.90
CA GLY A 52 -10.29 -0.72 11.10
C GLY A 52 -10.21 0.75 10.67
N ASP A 53 -11.29 1.49 10.85
CA ASP A 53 -11.32 2.95 10.64
C ASP A 53 -10.64 3.68 11.81
N VAL A 54 -9.34 3.99 11.67
CA VAL A 54 -8.55 4.62 12.75
C VAL A 54 -8.62 6.14 12.72
N ASN A 55 -9.07 6.73 11.61
CA ASN A 55 -9.15 8.18 11.43
C ASN A 55 -10.59 8.73 11.57
N GLY A 56 -11.60 7.87 11.62
CA GLY A 56 -13.01 8.20 11.80
C GLY A 56 -13.73 8.66 10.53
N ASP A 57 -13.24 8.30 9.34
CA ASP A 57 -13.82 8.71 8.05
C ASP A 57 -14.88 7.74 7.50
N GLY A 58 -15.11 6.63 8.19
CA GLY A 58 -16.07 5.59 7.83
C GLY A 58 -15.52 4.53 6.87
N LEU A 59 -14.23 4.53 6.56
CA LEU A 59 -13.56 3.53 5.73
C LEU A 59 -12.52 2.77 6.55
N ASP A 60 -12.47 1.45 6.38
CA ASP A 60 -11.43 0.64 7.04
C ASP A 60 -10.04 0.97 6.47
N ASP A 61 -9.08 1.17 7.37
CA ASP A 61 -7.68 1.43 7.08
C ASP A 61 -6.86 0.13 7.08
N LEU A 62 -5.63 0.23 6.59
CA LEU A 62 -4.70 -0.88 6.46
C LEU A 62 -3.40 -0.58 7.22
N ILE A 63 -2.80 -1.61 7.82
CA ILE A 63 -1.41 -1.57 8.26
C ILE A 63 -0.56 -2.38 7.28
N VAL A 64 0.53 -1.79 6.79
CA VAL A 64 1.48 -2.38 5.86
C VAL A 64 2.87 -2.43 6.50
N GLY A 65 3.47 -3.61 6.54
CA GLY A 65 4.83 -3.82 7.06
C GLY A 65 5.91 -3.68 5.98
N ALA A 66 7.04 -3.10 6.37
CA ALA A 66 8.29 -3.06 5.61
C ALA A 66 9.45 -3.41 6.56
N TYR A 67 9.70 -4.70 6.74
CA TYR A 67 10.51 -5.21 7.85
C TYR A 67 12.03 -5.00 7.69
N TYR A 68 12.50 -4.67 6.48
CA TYR A 68 13.90 -4.29 6.21
C TYR A 68 14.09 -2.78 6.02
N ALA A 69 13.09 -1.95 6.36
CA ALA A 69 13.27 -0.51 6.30
C ALA A 69 14.25 -0.01 7.37
N ASP A 70 14.94 1.10 7.06
CA ASP A 70 16.00 1.69 7.90
C ASP A 70 15.60 3.04 8.54
N PRO A 71 14.62 3.09 9.46
CA PRO A 71 14.23 4.35 10.12
C PRO A 71 15.37 4.90 10.98
N ASP A 72 15.52 6.24 11.00
CA ASP A 72 16.52 6.96 11.81
C ASP A 72 17.96 6.41 11.68
N SER A 73 18.33 5.94 10.48
CA SER A 73 19.64 5.30 10.20
C SER A 73 19.91 4.03 11.02
N LYS A 74 18.87 3.31 11.43
CA LYS A 74 18.96 2.01 12.10
C LYS A 74 18.70 0.90 11.09
N SER A 75 19.73 0.11 10.80
CA SER A 75 19.68 -1.03 9.87
C SER A 75 18.54 -1.99 10.23
N ASP A 76 17.66 -2.28 9.27
CA ASP A 76 16.61 -3.28 9.33
C ASP A 76 15.70 -3.19 10.57
N ALA A 77 15.58 -2.00 11.17
CA ALA A 77 14.72 -1.82 12.34
C ALA A 77 13.23 -1.95 12.00
N GLY A 78 12.90 -1.81 10.71
CA GLY A 78 11.56 -1.98 10.17
C GLY A 78 10.68 -0.75 10.33
N LYS A 79 9.78 -0.57 9.37
CA LYS A 79 8.69 0.43 9.42
C LYS A 79 7.34 -0.27 9.29
N SER A 80 6.33 0.31 9.94
CA SER A 80 4.93 -0.01 9.72
C SER A 80 4.20 1.25 9.33
N TYR A 81 3.35 1.16 8.31
CA TYR A 81 2.60 2.29 7.78
C TYR A 81 1.11 2.05 7.96
N VAL A 82 0.39 3.05 8.44
CA VAL A 82 -1.07 3.09 8.31
C VAL A 82 -1.39 3.74 6.98
N VAL A 83 -2.19 3.05 6.16
CA VAL A 83 -2.70 3.56 4.89
C VAL A 83 -4.19 3.77 5.04
N PHE A 84 -4.61 5.02 4.98
CA PHE A 84 -6.02 5.35 5.13
C PHE A 84 -6.86 4.83 3.97
N GLY A 85 -8.03 4.27 4.32
CA GLY A 85 -9.06 3.87 3.40
C GLY A 85 -9.51 5.05 2.55
N LYS A 86 -9.86 4.77 1.28
CA LYS A 86 -10.37 5.79 0.35
C LYS A 86 -11.10 5.17 -0.82
N THR A 87 -11.97 5.98 -1.43
CA THR A 87 -12.78 5.61 -2.59
C THR A 87 -12.21 6.14 -3.91
N ASN A 88 -11.31 7.12 -3.85
CA ASN A 88 -10.59 7.59 -5.04
C ASN A 88 -9.42 6.66 -5.38
N GLY A 89 -9.00 6.67 -6.65
CA GLY A 89 -7.90 5.84 -7.14
C GLY A 89 -6.51 6.46 -7.03
N SER A 90 -6.34 7.57 -6.30
CA SER A 90 -5.04 8.24 -6.22
C SER A 90 -3.99 7.32 -5.58
N ALA A 91 -2.78 7.29 -6.11
CA ALA A 91 -1.71 6.48 -5.53
C ALA A 91 -1.35 6.96 -4.10
N VAL A 92 -0.94 6.01 -3.26
CA VAL A 92 -0.28 6.28 -1.97
C VAL A 92 1.22 6.03 -2.16
N ASN A 93 2.06 6.94 -1.70
CA ASN A 93 3.51 6.73 -1.65
C ASN A 93 3.93 6.68 -0.18
N LEU A 94 4.59 5.60 0.23
CA LEU A 94 5.12 5.46 1.58
C LEU A 94 6.35 6.36 1.77
N SER A 95 6.54 6.86 2.98
CA SER A 95 7.62 7.76 3.42
C SER A 95 7.85 7.64 4.92
#